data_AF-A0A9D8WGR3-F1
#
_entry.id   AF-A0A9D8WGR3-F1
#
_cell.length_a   1.000
_cell.length_b   1.000
_cell.length_c   1.000
_cell.angle_alpha   90.00
_cell.angle_beta   90.00
_cell.angle_gamma   90.00
#
_symmetry.space_group_name_H-M   'P 1'
#
loop_
_entity.id
_entity.type
_entity.pdbx_description
1 polymer ?
#
loop_
_entity_poly.entity_id
_entity_poly.type
_entity_poly.pdbx_seq_one_letter_code
_entity_poly.pdbx_strand_id
1 'polypeptide(L)'
;MSNELLGTVDHIGDVTTPAPKITGFHHIAYRCRDAEETRKFYVDLLGLKPAAALAFDRDSRGKQNPFMHLFFEMGDGKFVAFFDEPNTANDDVFRMKDGIEDYHFAFEVATREELDAFIARLKEAKVPVFGPIDHHFCHSIYFFDPNGLACEITVRDAKHDEIMEAEGGRAAQAIREWSEKTRALKKARLKLLNQAAD
;
A
#
# COMPACT_ATOMS: atom_id res chain seq x y z
N MET A 1 11.02 -17.36 8.60
CA MET A 1 11.28 -17.07 7.18
C MET A 1 12.77 -16.77 7.04
N SER A 2 13.43 -17.22 5.97
CA SER A 2 14.85 -16.88 5.73
C SER A 2 14.96 -15.42 5.32
N ASN A 3 16.08 -14.78 5.69
CA ASN A 3 16.38 -13.39 5.32
C ASN A 3 17.10 -13.30 3.97
N GLU A 4 17.13 -14.37 3.17
CA GLU A 4 17.90 -14.45 1.92
C GLU A 4 17.47 -13.40 0.90
N LEU A 5 16.19 -13.00 0.92
CA LEU A 5 15.64 -11.93 0.06
C LEU A 5 15.93 -10.52 0.59
N LEU A 6 16.41 -10.36 1.82
CA LEU A 6 16.66 -9.05 2.42
C LEU A 6 18.05 -8.54 2.01
N GLY A 7 18.09 -7.35 1.41
CA GLY A 7 19.32 -6.71 0.99
C GLY A 7 19.58 -6.86 -0.51
N THR A 8 20.07 -8.03 -0.95
CA THR A 8 20.32 -8.33 -2.36
C THR A 8 19.52 -9.54 -2.83
N VAL A 9 19.17 -9.53 -4.12
CA VAL A 9 18.52 -10.62 -4.83
C VAL A 9 19.44 -11.30 -5.84
N ASP A 10 20.75 -11.08 -5.75
CA ASP A 10 21.73 -11.66 -6.69
C ASP A 10 21.75 -13.20 -6.69
N HIS A 11 21.19 -13.82 -5.64
CA HIS A 11 21.00 -15.27 -5.57
C HIS A 11 19.83 -15.79 -6.43
N ILE A 12 18.96 -14.90 -6.93
CA ILE A 12 17.90 -15.25 -7.87
C ILE A 12 18.53 -15.38 -9.26
N GLY A 13 18.75 -16.61 -9.71
CA GLY A 13 19.26 -16.91 -11.05
C GLY A 13 18.23 -16.72 -12.15
N ASP A 14 18.65 -16.94 -13.39
CA ASP A 14 17.77 -16.87 -14.56
C ASP A 14 16.69 -17.96 -14.52
N VAL A 15 15.42 -17.55 -14.52
CA VAL A 15 14.27 -18.46 -14.51
C VAL A 15 13.75 -18.64 -15.93
N THR A 16 13.84 -19.86 -16.46
CA THR A 16 13.37 -20.20 -17.82
C THR A 16 11.93 -20.71 -17.86
N THR A 17 11.38 -21.09 -16.70
CA THR A 17 9.99 -21.53 -16.58
C THR A 17 9.05 -20.31 -16.61
N PRO A 18 8.00 -20.30 -17.45
CA PRO A 18 7.03 -19.20 -17.45
C PRO A 18 6.33 -19.07 -16.10
N ALA A 19 6.28 -17.85 -15.56
CA ALA A 19 5.49 -17.57 -14.37
C ALA A 19 3.98 -17.74 -14.67
N PRO A 20 3.20 -18.34 -13.76
CA PRO A 20 1.75 -18.27 -13.83
C PRO A 20 1.26 -16.82 -13.82
N LYS A 21 0.13 -16.56 -14.48
CA LYS A 21 -0.44 -15.20 -14.53
C LYS A 21 -1.07 -14.84 -13.18
N ILE A 22 -0.54 -13.80 -12.53
CA ILE A 22 -1.22 -13.12 -11.42
C ILE A 22 -2.40 -12.34 -11.99
N THR A 23 -3.60 -12.55 -11.43
CA THR A 23 -4.85 -11.95 -11.93
C THR A 23 -5.20 -10.61 -11.27
N GLY A 24 -4.49 -10.26 -10.18
CA GLY A 24 -4.65 -9.03 -9.42
C GLY A 24 -4.40 -9.28 -7.93
N PHE A 25 -4.55 -8.25 -7.12
CA PHE A 25 -4.54 -8.41 -5.67
C PHE A 25 -5.75 -9.25 -5.22
N HIS A 26 -5.58 -10.14 -4.25
CA HIS A 26 -6.71 -10.68 -3.49
C HIS A 26 -7.09 -9.71 -2.38
N HIS A 27 -6.09 -9.33 -1.59
CA HIS A 27 -6.19 -8.34 -0.54
C HIS A 27 -4.81 -7.77 -0.22
N ILE A 28 -4.80 -6.62 0.44
CA ILE A 28 -3.63 -6.06 1.11
C ILE A 28 -3.96 -5.89 2.58
N ALA A 29 -3.02 -6.21 3.48
CA ALA A 29 -3.27 -6.21 4.92
C ALA A 29 -2.28 -5.30 5.66
N TYR A 30 -2.82 -4.43 6.53
CA TYR A 30 -2.06 -3.52 7.38
C TYR A 30 -2.27 -3.82 8.87
N ARG A 31 -1.50 -3.14 9.72
CA ARG A 31 -1.78 -3.08 11.16
C ARG A 31 -2.81 -1.99 11.42
N CYS A 32 -3.73 -2.23 12.36
CA CYS A 32 -4.53 -1.17 12.95
C CYS A 32 -4.36 -1.10 14.46
N ARG A 33 -4.59 0.08 15.03
CA ARG A 33 -4.51 0.32 16.48
C ARG A 33 -5.77 -0.07 17.24
N ASP A 34 -6.91 0.00 16.57
CA ASP A 34 -8.25 -0.23 17.11
C ASP A 34 -9.19 -0.58 15.95
N ALA A 35 -9.86 -1.72 16.09
CA ALA A 35 -10.76 -2.23 15.07
C ALA A 35 -11.95 -1.31 14.77
N GLU A 36 -12.55 -0.67 15.78
CA GLU A 36 -13.76 0.14 15.61
C GLU A 36 -13.44 1.50 15.00
N GLU A 37 -12.34 2.14 15.40
CA GLU A 37 -11.88 3.38 14.77
C GLU A 37 -11.51 3.17 13.31
N THR A 38 -10.88 2.03 13.01
CA THR A 38 -10.56 1.63 11.64
C THR A 38 -11.83 1.36 10.84
N ARG A 39 -12.80 0.61 11.40
CA ARG A 39 -14.11 0.39 10.78
C ARG A 39 -14.81 1.73 10.50
N LYS A 40 -14.85 2.65 11.45
CA LYS A 40 -15.46 3.98 11.27
C LYS A 40 -14.84 4.73 10.11
N PHE A 41 -13.52 4.67 9.95
CA PHE A 41 -12.83 5.33 8.85
C PHE A 41 -13.14 4.67 7.49
N TYR A 42 -12.93 3.36 7.36
CA TYR A 42 -13.08 2.70 6.06
C TYR A 42 -14.54 2.46 5.65
N VAL A 43 -15.42 2.19 6.62
CA VAL A 43 -16.84 1.92 6.35
C VAL A 43 -17.65 3.21 6.37
N ASP A 44 -17.64 3.96 7.48
CA ASP A 44 -18.57 5.10 7.61
C ASP A 44 -18.09 6.31 6.79
N LEU A 45 -16.80 6.60 6.82
CA LEU A 45 -16.23 7.73 6.08
C LEU A 45 -15.98 7.38 4.61
N LEU A 46 -15.26 6.31 4.30
CA LEU A 46 -14.93 5.97 2.91
C LEU A 46 -16.00 5.13 2.18
N GLY A 47 -16.96 4.54 2.90
CA GLY A 47 -18.08 3.82 2.29
C GLY A 47 -17.78 2.39 1.85
N LEU A 48 -16.66 1.79 2.27
CA LEU A 48 -16.33 0.40 1.93
C LEU A 48 -17.27 -0.57 2.66
N LYS A 49 -17.48 -1.75 2.07
CA LYS A 49 -18.33 -2.79 2.67
C LYS A 49 -17.56 -3.61 3.70
N PRO A 50 -18.01 -3.74 4.95
CA PRO A 50 -17.40 -4.64 5.93
C PRO A 50 -17.71 -6.10 5.58
N ALA A 51 -16.75 -6.80 4.98
CA ALA A 51 -16.96 -8.16 4.48
C ALA A 51 -16.74 -9.23 5.54
N ALA A 52 -15.74 -9.06 6.41
CA ALA A 52 -15.46 -10.00 7.49
C ALA A 52 -14.72 -9.34 8.67
N ALA A 53 -14.94 -9.87 9.87
CA ALA A 53 -14.18 -9.57 11.08
C ALA A 53 -13.95 -10.89 11.81
N LEU A 54 -12.72 -11.40 11.75
CA LEU A 54 -12.36 -12.73 12.27
C LEU A 54 -11.56 -12.57 13.55
N ALA A 55 -12.12 -12.99 14.68
CA ALA A 55 -11.46 -12.96 15.98
C ALA A 55 -10.78 -14.30 16.30
N PHE A 56 -9.59 -14.23 16.87
CA PHE A 56 -8.79 -15.39 17.24
C PHE A 56 -8.22 -15.20 18.64
N ASP A 57 -8.25 -16.24 19.47
CA ASP A 57 -7.61 -16.24 20.81
C ASP A 57 -6.14 -16.68 20.78
N ARG A 58 -5.71 -17.31 19.67
CA ARG A 58 -4.37 -17.93 19.54
C ARG A 58 -3.72 -17.58 18.20
N ASP A 59 -2.41 -17.36 18.23
CA ASP A 59 -1.60 -17.16 17.01
C ASP A 59 -1.45 -18.45 16.19
N SER A 60 -0.83 -18.34 15.01
CA SER A 60 -0.58 -19.48 14.11
C SER A 60 0.32 -20.58 14.70
N ARG A 61 0.95 -20.33 15.85
CA ARG A 61 1.77 -21.29 16.61
C ARG A 61 1.03 -21.83 17.84
N GLY A 62 -0.23 -21.47 18.04
CA GLY A 62 -1.07 -21.90 19.15
C GLY A 62 -0.84 -21.13 20.46
N LYS A 63 0.00 -20.09 20.48
CA LYS A 63 0.23 -19.26 21.66
C LYS A 63 -0.99 -18.39 21.95
N GLN A 64 -1.36 -18.25 23.22
CA GLN A 64 -2.38 -17.29 23.66
C GLN A 64 -1.94 -15.87 23.27
N ASN A 65 -2.64 -15.31 22.29
CA ASN A 65 -2.31 -14.04 21.66
C ASN A 65 -3.55 -13.57 20.89
N PRO A 66 -4.50 -12.90 21.56
CA PRO A 66 -5.75 -12.51 20.92
C PRO A 66 -5.50 -11.47 19.83
N PHE A 67 -6.16 -11.63 18.68
CA PHE A 67 -6.10 -10.67 17.58
C PHE A 67 -7.34 -10.78 16.68
N MET A 68 -7.58 -9.75 15.88
CA MET A 68 -8.63 -9.72 14.87
C MET A 68 -8.06 -9.47 13.47
N HIS A 69 -8.69 -10.05 12.46
CA HIS A 69 -8.45 -9.74 11.06
C HIS A 69 -9.73 -9.20 10.41
N LEU A 70 -9.70 -7.93 10.03
CA LEU A 70 -10.79 -7.17 9.40
C LEU A 70 -10.62 -7.16 7.89
N PHE A 71 -11.71 -7.24 7.13
CA PHE A 71 -11.72 -7.15 5.67
C PHE A 71 -12.79 -6.14 5.22
N PHE A 72 -12.38 -5.14 4.45
CA PHE A 72 -13.26 -4.18 3.80
C PHE A 72 -13.19 -4.38 2.28
N GLU A 73 -14.33 -4.71 1.68
CA GLU A 73 -14.48 -4.99 0.26
C GLU A 73 -14.59 -3.69 -0.55
N MET A 74 -13.83 -3.62 -1.63
CA MET A 74 -13.82 -2.55 -2.63
C MET A 74 -14.75 -2.90 -3.81
N GLY A 75 -14.96 -1.95 -4.72
CA GLY A 75 -15.89 -2.11 -5.85
C GLY A 75 -15.54 -3.24 -6.83
N ASP A 76 -14.30 -3.74 -6.82
CA ASP A 76 -13.82 -4.85 -7.66
C ASP A 76 -13.88 -6.23 -6.97
N GLY A 77 -14.47 -6.29 -5.77
CA GLY A 77 -14.57 -7.50 -4.95
C GLY A 77 -13.28 -7.91 -4.24
N LYS A 78 -12.24 -7.06 -4.26
CA LYS A 78 -11.01 -7.26 -3.50
C LYS A 78 -11.05 -6.50 -2.18
N PHE A 79 -10.06 -6.74 -1.32
CA PHE A 79 -10.12 -6.26 0.06
C PHE A 79 -8.90 -5.42 0.46
N VAL A 80 -9.16 -4.35 1.21
CA VAL A 80 -8.19 -3.82 2.17
C VAL A 80 -8.49 -4.44 3.52
N ALA A 81 -7.46 -4.92 4.20
CA ALA A 81 -7.59 -5.69 5.43
C ALA A 81 -6.69 -5.15 6.55
N PHE A 82 -7.05 -5.45 7.79
CA PHE A 82 -6.34 -4.95 8.97
C PHE A 82 -6.21 -6.01 10.05
N PHE A 83 -5.02 -6.11 10.63
CA PHE A 83 -4.77 -6.84 11.86
C PHE A 83 -4.85 -5.90 13.06
N ASP A 84 -5.80 -6.17 13.95
CA ASP A 84 -5.81 -5.63 15.30
C ASP A 84 -5.15 -6.65 16.22
N GLU A 85 -3.89 -6.41 16.58
CA GLU A 85 -3.11 -7.28 17.47
C GLU A 85 -2.56 -6.42 18.62
N PRO A 86 -3.15 -6.52 19.82
CA PRO A 86 -2.82 -5.62 20.92
C PRO A 86 -1.43 -5.83 21.53
N ASN A 87 -0.88 -7.04 21.56
CA ASN A 87 0.34 -7.33 22.34
C ASN A 87 1.62 -6.73 21.75
N THR A 88 1.58 -6.32 20.49
CA THR A 88 2.70 -5.68 19.78
C THR A 88 2.37 -4.28 19.28
N ALA A 89 1.21 -3.73 19.66
CA ALA A 89 0.83 -2.36 19.37
C ALA A 89 1.73 -1.36 20.12
N ASN A 90 2.33 -0.41 19.40
CA ASN A 90 3.14 0.67 19.96
C ASN A 90 3.20 1.87 19.00
N ASP A 91 3.65 3.02 19.51
CA ASP A 91 3.65 4.30 18.79
C ASP A 91 4.54 4.28 17.53
N ASP A 92 5.65 3.54 17.53
CA ASP A 92 6.53 3.45 16.35
C ASP A 92 5.85 2.71 15.18
N VAL A 93 4.98 1.74 15.48
CA VAL A 93 4.17 1.04 14.47
C VAL A 93 3.19 2.01 13.82
N PHE A 94 2.49 2.82 14.63
CA PHE A 94 1.40 3.71 14.21
C PHE A 94 1.79 5.17 14.00
N ARG A 95 3.10 5.46 13.91
CA ARG A 95 3.58 6.78 13.46
C ARG A 95 3.04 7.08 12.07
N MET A 96 2.87 8.36 11.77
CA MET A 96 2.59 8.85 10.42
C MET A 96 3.65 8.33 9.45
N LYS A 97 3.20 7.63 8.40
CA LYS A 97 4.05 7.10 7.34
C LYS A 97 4.23 8.17 6.27
N ASP A 98 5.47 8.41 5.86
CA ASP A 98 5.69 9.30 4.73
C ASP A 98 5.27 8.59 3.43
N GLY A 99 4.49 9.25 2.58
CA GLY A 99 3.98 8.64 1.35
C GLY A 99 5.06 8.29 0.33
N ILE A 100 6.23 8.92 0.39
CA ILE A 100 7.37 8.68 -0.50
C ILE A 100 8.42 7.81 0.19
N GLU A 101 8.78 8.12 1.42
CA GLU A 101 9.87 7.44 2.14
C GLU A 101 9.46 6.12 2.76
N ASP A 102 8.19 5.97 3.16
CA ASP A 102 7.63 4.72 3.66
C ASP A 102 6.82 4.02 2.55
N TYR A 103 5.55 4.39 2.41
CA TYR A 103 4.62 3.83 1.43
C TYR A 103 3.29 4.60 1.46
N HIS A 104 2.55 4.54 0.34
CA HIS A 104 1.13 4.86 0.27
C HIS A 104 0.40 3.78 -0.53
N PHE A 105 -0.93 3.81 -0.49
CA PHE A 105 -1.78 3.03 -1.38
C PHE A 105 -2.93 3.89 -1.90
N ALA A 106 -3.35 3.61 -3.13
CA ALA A 106 -4.38 4.36 -3.81
C ALA A 106 -5.65 3.52 -4.02
N PHE A 107 -6.79 4.10 -3.67
CA PHE A 107 -8.09 3.66 -4.16
C PHE A 107 -8.41 4.36 -5.47
N GLU A 108 -9.08 3.66 -6.39
CA GLU A 108 -9.51 4.23 -7.66
C GLU A 108 -11.01 4.59 -7.61
N VAL A 109 -11.35 5.77 -8.11
CA VAL A 109 -12.73 6.19 -8.43
C VAL A 109 -12.89 6.35 -9.93
N ALA A 110 -14.12 6.23 -10.43
CA ALA A 110 -14.37 6.15 -11.87
C ALA A 110 -14.35 7.52 -12.55
N THR A 111 -14.66 8.59 -11.82
CA THR A 111 -14.85 9.92 -12.40
C THR A 111 -14.21 11.03 -11.57
N ARG A 112 -13.95 12.17 -12.22
CA ARG A 112 -13.44 13.37 -11.56
C ARG A 112 -14.44 13.93 -10.56
N GLU A 113 -15.73 13.82 -10.88
CA GLU A 113 -16.83 14.21 -10.01
C GLU A 113 -16.85 13.38 -8.72
N GLU A 114 -16.58 12.08 -8.80
CA GLU A 114 -16.43 11.21 -7.62
C GLU A 114 -15.21 11.60 -6.77
N LEU A 115 -14.07 11.93 -7.40
CA LEU A 115 -12.90 12.43 -6.68
C LEU A 115 -13.22 13.74 -5.94
N ASP A 116 -13.89 14.68 -6.61
CA ASP A 116 -14.29 15.96 -6.01
C ASP A 116 -15.31 15.76 -4.87
N ALA A 117 -16.21 14.77 -5.00
CA ALA A 117 -17.13 14.39 -3.93
C ALA A 117 -16.38 13.84 -2.70
N PHE A 118 -15.33 13.04 -2.89
CA PHE A 118 -14.48 12.59 -1.78
C PHE A 118 -13.74 13.75 -1.10
N ILE A 119 -13.24 14.73 -1.85
CA ILE A 119 -12.63 15.95 -1.26
C ILE A 119 -13.65 16.66 -0.37
N ALA A 120 -14.88 16.86 -0.84
CA ALA A 120 -15.94 17.53 -0.08
C ALA A 120 -16.28 16.74 1.20
N ARG A 121 -16.45 15.42 1.08
CA ARG A 121 -16.77 14.52 2.19
C ARG A 121 -15.67 14.48 3.26
N LEU A 122 -14.40 14.41 2.86
CA LEU A 122 -13.26 14.44 3.78
C LEU A 122 -13.20 15.78 4.54
N LYS A 123 -13.43 16.90 3.84
CA LYS A 123 -13.50 18.24 4.47
C LYS A 123 -14.66 18.36 5.45
N GLU A 124 -15.84 17.86 5.10
CA GLU A 124 -17.02 17.81 6.00
C GLU A 124 -16.71 17.02 7.28
N ALA A 125 -16.04 15.88 7.13
CA ALA A 125 -15.59 15.04 8.24
C ALA A 125 -14.38 15.61 9.01
N LYS A 126 -13.85 16.78 8.60
CA LYS A 126 -12.67 17.44 9.17
C LYS A 126 -11.39 16.59 9.07
N VAL A 127 -11.30 15.73 8.06
CA VAL A 127 -10.07 15.01 7.72
C VAL A 127 -9.23 15.89 6.79
N PRO A 128 -7.97 16.22 7.17
CA PRO A 128 -7.07 16.97 6.30
C PRO A 128 -6.84 16.22 4.98
N VAL A 129 -7.00 16.93 3.86
CA VAL A 129 -6.81 16.40 2.52
C VAL A 129 -5.95 17.35 1.70
N PHE A 130 -4.99 16.78 0.98
CA PHE A 130 -4.07 17.48 0.08
C PHE A 130 -4.36 17.10 -1.38
N GLY A 131 -4.18 18.03 -2.30
CA GLY A 131 -4.50 17.87 -3.71
C GLY A 131 -5.85 18.49 -4.13
N PRO A 132 -6.37 18.16 -5.33
CA PRO A 132 -5.83 17.14 -6.24
C PRO A 132 -4.49 17.55 -6.87
N ILE A 133 -3.62 16.57 -7.07
CA ILE A 133 -2.35 16.69 -7.82
C ILE A 133 -2.58 16.07 -9.20
N ASP A 134 -2.10 16.75 -10.24
CA ASP A 134 -2.06 16.25 -11.62
C ASP A 134 -0.74 15.50 -11.85
N HIS A 135 -0.83 14.19 -12.11
CA HIS A 135 0.30 13.32 -12.45
C HIS A 135 0.43 13.06 -13.94
N HIS A 136 -0.28 13.82 -14.78
CA HIS A 136 -0.40 13.72 -16.23
C HIS A 136 -1.15 12.50 -16.77
N PHE A 137 -1.22 11.40 -16.01
CA PHE A 137 -1.96 10.18 -16.35
C PHE A 137 -3.12 9.89 -15.37
N CYS A 138 -3.15 10.58 -14.23
CA CYS A 138 -4.23 10.54 -13.25
C CYS A 138 -4.24 11.81 -12.41
N HIS A 139 -5.34 12.01 -11.70
CA HIS A 139 -5.48 13.03 -10.67
C HIS A 139 -5.71 12.38 -9.31
N SER A 140 -4.98 12.83 -8.29
CA SER A 140 -4.96 12.18 -6.99
C SER A 140 -5.07 13.13 -5.81
N ILE A 141 -5.78 12.70 -4.77
CA ILE A 141 -5.82 13.37 -3.46
C ILE A 141 -5.17 12.50 -2.41
N TYR A 142 -4.58 13.12 -1.39
CA TYR A 142 -3.82 12.46 -0.34
C TYR A 142 -4.33 12.85 1.04
N PHE A 143 -4.42 11.88 1.94
CA PHE A 143 -4.84 12.05 3.32
C PHE A 143 -4.29 10.90 4.15
N PHE A 144 -4.53 10.92 5.47
CA PHE A 144 -4.08 9.87 6.36
C PHE A 144 -5.25 9.15 7.00
N ASP A 145 -5.11 7.84 7.12
CA ASP A 145 -6.00 7.04 7.94
C ASP A 145 -5.67 7.23 9.43
N PRO A 146 -6.50 6.69 10.34
CA PRO A 146 -6.24 6.78 11.75
C PRO A 146 -4.90 6.12 12.10
N ASN A 147 -4.55 4.99 11.48
CA ASN A 147 -3.37 4.19 11.77
C ASN A 147 -2.04 4.80 11.27
N GLY A 148 -2.07 6.02 10.71
CA GLY A 148 -0.91 6.75 10.20
C GLY A 148 -0.53 6.39 8.77
N LEU A 149 -1.35 5.61 8.06
CA LEU A 149 -1.10 5.18 6.69
C LEU A 149 -1.41 6.33 5.71
N ALA A 150 -0.50 6.56 4.76
CA ALA A 150 -0.73 7.48 3.67
C ALA A 150 -1.74 6.86 2.68
N CYS A 151 -2.93 7.45 2.60
CA CYS A 151 -3.99 7.06 1.70
C CYS A 151 -4.05 7.99 0.49
N GLU A 152 -4.35 7.42 -0.65
CA GLU A 152 -4.63 8.13 -1.89
C GLU A 152 -6.00 7.72 -2.44
N ILE A 153 -6.73 8.67 -3.02
CA ILE A 153 -7.82 8.38 -3.95
C ILE A 153 -7.44 8.99 -5.29
N THR A 154 -7.49 8.19 -6.34
CA THR A 154 -7.06 8.57 -7.68
C THR A 154 -8.17 8.32 -8.71
N VAL A 155 -8.17 9.14 -9.77
CA VAL A 155 -8.97 8.92 -10.98
C VAL A 155 -8.05 8.93 -12.19
N ARG A 156 -8.21 7.94 -13.06
CA ARG A 156 -7.46 7.85 -14.31
C ARG A 156 -7.86 8.96 -15.28
N ASP A 157 -6.87 9.54 -15.95
CA ASP A 157 -7.13 10.43 -17.09
C ASP A 157 -7.32 9.64 -18.39
N ALA A 158 -7.87 10.30 -19.41
CA ALA A 158 -8.17 9.67 -20.70
C ALA A 158 -6.95 9.00 -21.39
N LYS A 159 -5.73 9.47 -21.08
CA LYS A 159 -4.48 8.94 -21.64
C LYS A 159 -3.76 7.96 -20.70
N HIS A 160 -4.37 7.55 -19.59
CA HIS A 160 -3.75 6.69 -18.60
C HIS A 160 -3.09 5.46 -19.23
N ASP A 161 -3.87 4.65 -19.94
CA ASP A 161 -3.39 3.37 -20.48
C ASP A 161 -2.35 3.58 -21.60
N GLU A 162 -2.49 4.64 -22.41
CA GLU A 162 -1.51 5.02 -23.44
C GLU A 162 -0.15 5.35 -22.81
N ILE A 163 -0.17 6.17 -21.74
CA ILE A 163 1.05 6.57 -21.02
C ILE A 163 1.68 5.36 -20.33
N MET A 164 0.88 4.53 -19.67
CA MET A 164 1.38 3.35 -18.95
C MET A 164 1.98 2.31 -19.91
N GLU A 165 1.39 2.09 -21.08
CA GLU A 165 1.96 1.23 -22.12
C GLU A 165 3.29 1.80 -22.65
N ALA A 166 3.34 3.10 -22.94
CA ALA A 166 4.54 3.76 -23.44
C ALA A 166 5.71 3.76 -22.42
N GLU A 167 5.42 3.97 -21.14
CA GLU A 167 6.40 3.84 -20.06
C GLU A 167 6.79 2.37 -19.84
N GLY A 168 5.83 1.45 -19.88
CA GLY A 168 6.03 0.01 -19.76
C GLY A 168 7.02 -0.53 -20.81
N GLY A 169 6.89 -0.10 -22.07
CA GLY A 169 7.80 -0.46 -23.15
C GLY A 169 9.26 0.00 -22.93
N ARG A 170 9.49 1.01 -22.08
CA ARG A 170 10.82 1.53 -21.72
C ARG A 170 11.29 1.15 -20.32
N ALA A 171 10.45 0.47 -19.53
CA ALA A 171 10.69 0.23 -18.11
C ALA A 171 12.05 -0.45 -17.85
N ALA A 172 12.42 -1.47 -18.64
CA ALA A 172 13.69 -2.17 -18.47
C ALA A 172 14.91 -1.25 -18.67
N GLN A 173 14.86 -0.33 -19.62
CA GLN A 173 15.92 0.65 -19.85
C GLN A 173 15.95 1.68 -18.70
N ALA A 174 14.80 2.25 -18.35
CA ALA A 174 14.70 3.24 -17.29
C ALA A 174 15.20 2.69 -15.93
N ILE A 175 14.86 1.44 -15.60
CA ILE A 175 15.34 0.76 -14.39
C ILE A 175 16.86 0.59 -14.41
N ARG A 176 17.45 0.21 -15.54
CA ARG A 176 18.92 0.08 -15.68
C ARG A 176 19.61 1.43 -15.46
N GLU A 177 19.18 2.45 -16.19
CA GLU A 177 19.76 3.80 -16.12
C GLU A 177 19.65 4.38 -14.70
N TRP A 178 18.48 4.26 -14.06
CA TRP A 178 18.29 4.69 -12.68
C TRP A 178 19.16 3.91 -11.69
N SER A 179 19.27 2.60 -11.90
CA SER A 179 20.11 1.75 -11.06
C SER A 179 21.58 2.14 -11.18
N GLU A 180 22.11 2.31 -12.39
CA GLU A 180 23.48 2.76 -12.64
C GLU A 180 23.74 4.12 -11.98
N LYS A 181 22.83 5.07 -12.17
CA LYS A 181 22.90 6.42 -11.58
C LYS A 181 22.93 6.41 -10.05
N THR A 182 22.16 5.53 -9.41
CA THR A 182 21.91 5.59 -7.95
C THR A 182 22.61 4.52 -7.13
N ARG A 183 23.24 3.51 -7.76
CA ARG A 183 23.81 2.34 -7.05
C ARG A 183 24.92 2.72 -6.08
N ALA A 184 25.83 3.61 -6.46
CA ALA A 184 26.90 4.06 -5.57
C ALA A 184 26.33 4.75 -4.31
N LEU A 185 25.32 5.60 -4.48
CA LEU A 185 24.63 6.27 -3.38
C LEU A 185 23.97 5.27 -2.43
N LYS A 186 23.30 4.25 -2.97
CA LYS A 186 22.65 3.19 -2.19
C LYS A 186 23.67 2.35 -1.41
N LYS A 187 24.77 1.91 -2.05
CA LYS A 187 25.84 1.14 -1.39
C LYS A 187 26.49 1.90 -0.23
N ALA A 188 26.65 3.22 -0.36
CA ALA A 188 27.21 4.07 0.69
C ALA A 188 26.28 4.20 1.93
N ARG A 189 24.97 4.01 1.76
CA ARG A 189 23.97 4.20 2.83
C ARG A 189 23.42 2.91 3.41
N LEU A 190 23.24 1.88 2.58
CA LEU A 190 22.58 0.64 2.96
C LEU A 190 23.62 -0.44 3.28
N LYS A 191 23.82 -0.68 4.58
CA LYS A 191 24.70 -1.78 5.05
C LYS A 191 24.27 -3.14 4.49
N LEU A 192 22.96 -3.34 4.31
CA LEU A 192 22.38 -4.56 3.75
C LEU A 192 22.91 -4.92 2.35
N LEU A 193 23.34 -3.93 1.56
CA LEU A 193 23.91 -4.18 0.23
C LEU A 193 25.41 -4.56 0.26
N ASN A 194 26.04 -4.47 1.43
CA ASN A 194 27.47 -4.72 1.61
C ASN A 194 27.74 -6.00 2.41
N GLN A 195 26.69 -6.69 2.90
CA GLN A 195 26.80 -7.90 3.73
C GLN A 195 27.07 -9.18 2.92
N ALA A 196 27.24 -9.10 1.60
CA ALA A 196 27.48 -10.25 0.72
C ALA A 196 28.97 -10.56 0.46
N ALA A 197 29.89 -10.07 1.30
CA ALA A 197 31.33 -10.15 1.05
C ALA A 197 32.17 -10.85 2.13
N ASP A 198 31.56 -11.46 3.16
CA ASP A 198 32.26 -12.22 4.21
C ASP A 198 31.80 -13.68 4.28
#